data_AF-A0A6B3ER75-F1
#
_entry.id   AF-A0A6B3ER75-F1
#
_cell.length_a   1.000
_cell.length_b   1.000
_cell.length_c   1.000
_cell.angle_alpha   90.00
_cell.angle_beta   90.00
_cell.angle_gamma   90.00
#
_symmetry.space_group_name_H-M   'P 1'
#
loop_
_entity.id
_entity.type
_entity.pdbx_description
1 polymer ?
#
loop_
_entity_poly.entity_id
_entity_poly.type
_entity_poly.pdbx_seq_one_letter_code
_entity_poly.pdbx_strand_id
1 'polypeptide(L)'
;RETLAPDEPGNLLQLHHDDPTLWSAWNLDASYRNTVRDLTGAESVELTEPGPLLARVRVTRVFGASRLVQDLELTAGAKRLVIRTDIDWQERDAVLKAAWPLDVHAEHESAEVQFGHVRRPTHENT
;
A
#
# COMPACT_ATOMS: atom_id res chain seq x y z
N ARG A 1 9.00 -20.66 2.35
CA ARG A 1 8.08 -19.91 3.24
C ARG A 1 7.59 -18.74 2.43
N GLU A 2 6.28 -18.62 2.25
CA GLU A 2 5.68 -17.45 1.63
C GLU A 2 5.60 -16.31 2.65
N THR A 3 5.71 -15.07 2.17
CA THR A 3 5.65 -13.87 3.04
C THR A 3 4.23 -13.32 3.17
N LEU A 4 3.39 -13.55 2.16
CA LEU A 4 2.00 -13.12 2.13
C LEU A 4 1.09 -14.25 2.59
N ALA A 5 -0.07 -13.88 3.14
CA ALA A 5 -1.14 -14.81 3.46
C ALA A 5 -1.57 -15.61 2.22
N PRO A 6 -2.01 -16.87 2.38
CA PRO A 6 -2.46 -17.69 1.26
C PRO A 6 -3.54 -16.98 0.44
N ASP A 7 -3.36 -16.96 -0.89
CA ASP A 7 -4.29 -16.39 -1.86
C ASP A 7 -4.55 -14.88 -1.75
N GLU A 8 -3.78 -14.15 -0.93
CA GLU A 8 -3.93 -12.70 -0.78
C GLU A 8 -2.82 -11.91 -1.51
N PRO A 9 -3.16 -10.89 -2.31
CA PRO A 9 -2.18 -10.08 -3.02
C PRO A 9 -1.48 -9.08 -2.08
N GLY A 10 -0.17 -8.94 -2.23
CA GLY A 10 0.59 -7.81 -1.67
C GLY A 10 0.50 -6.58 -2.56
N ASN A 11 0.83 -5.41 -2.00
CA ASN A 11 0.70 -4.12 -2.69
C ASN A 11 -0.72 -3.87 -3.25
N LEU A 12 -1.75 -4.39 -2.58
CA LEU A 12 -3.13 -4.16 -2.99
C LEU A 12 -3.50 -2.71 -2.65
N LEU A 13 -3.72 -1.90 -3.68
CA LEU A 13 -4.12 -0.52 -3.48
C LEU A 13 -5.61 -0.47 -3.11
N GLN A 14 -5.92 0.18 -1.98
CA GLN A 14 -7.25 0.27 -1.40
C GLN A 14 -7.64 1.73 -1.23
N LEU A 15 -8.77 2.12 -1.82
CA LEU A 15 -9.35 3.43 -1.66
C LEU A 15 -10.42 3.40 -0.56
N HIS A 16 -10.29 4.30 0.39
CA HIS A 16 -11.22 4.49 1.49
C HIS A 16 -11.86 5.86 1.41
N HIS A 17 -13.12 5.96 1.82
CA HIS A 17 -13.78 7.25 2.00
C HIS A 17 -13.38 7.86 3.34
N ASP A 18 -13.07 9.16 3.34
CA ASP A 18 -12.60 9.92 4.49
C ASP A 18 -13.41 11.21 4.66
N ASP A 19 -14.46 11.12 5.47
CA ASP A 19 -15.34 12.23 5.83
C ASP A 19 -15.54 12.21 7.36
N PRO A 20 -14.56 12.73 8.12
CA PRO A 20 -14.60 12.71 9.56
C PRO A 20 -15.57 13.76 10.10
N THR A 21 -16.15 13.48 11.27
CA THR A 21 -17.20 14.32 11.88
C THR A 21 -16.70 15.72 12.22
N LEU A 22 -15.42 15.85 12.60
CA LEU A 22 -14.79 17.12 12.95
C LEU A 22 -13.38 17.19 12.38
N TRP A 23 -13.02 18.39 11.91
CA TRP A 23 -11.67 18.77 11.49
C TRP A 23 -11.03 17.82 10.46
N SER A 24 -11.52 17.87 9.23
CA SER A 24 -11.09 16.98 8.13
C SER A 24 -9.60 16.97 7.82
N ALA A 25 -8.87 18.03 8.15
CA ALA A 25 -7.41 18.07 7.97
C ALA A 25 -6.61 17.44 9.14
N TRP A 26 -7.26 17.10 10.25
CA TRP A 26 -6.62 16.61 11.48
C TRP A 26 -7.04 15.19 11.86
N ASN A 27 -8.29 14.83 11.57
CA ASN A 27 -8.87 13.56 12.00
C ASN A 27 -9.05 12.61 10.83
N LEU A 28 -8.90 11.31 11.11
CA LEU A 28 -9.33 10.21 10.26
C LEU A 28 -10.15 9.26 11.15
N ASP A 29 -11.48 9.37 11.05
CA ASP A 29 -12.40 8.64 11.92
C ASP A 29 -12.36 7.13 11.62
N ALA A 30 -12.40 6.28 12.64
CA ALA A 30 -12.23 4.82 12.46
C ALA A 30 -13.16 4.18 11.42
N SER A 31 -14.33 4.81 11.19
CA SER A 31 -15.31 4.46 10.18
C SER A 31 -14.80 4.47 8.74
N TYR A 32 -13.68 5.15 8.41
CA TYR A 32 -13.08 5.10 7.06
C TYR A 32 -12.76 3.65 6.63
N ARG A 33 -12.53 2.75 7.60
CA ARG A 33 -12.26 1.32 7.36
C ARG A 33 -13.50 0.54 6.91
N ASN A 34 -14.70 1.07 7.13
CA ASN A 34 -15.95 0.36 6.85
C ASN A 34 -16.29 0.32 5.36
N THR A 35 -15.73 1.23 4.57
CA THR A 35 -15.92 1.27 3.11
C THR A 35 -14.56 1.21 2.44
N VAL A 36 -14.30 0.10 1.76
CA VAL A 36 -13.03 -0.15 1.07
C VAL A 36 -13.33 -0.51 -0.38
N ARG A 37 -12.60 0.11 -1.30
CA ARG A 37 -12.60 -0.25 -2.71
C ARG A 37 -11.21 -0.67 -3.12
N ASP A 38 -11.06 -1.94 -3.47
CA ASP A 38 -9.82 -2.47 -4.02
C ASP A 38 -9.62 -2.00 -5.47
N LEU A 39 -8.43 -1.49 -5.75
CA LEU A 39 -8.01 -1.02 -7.08
C LEU A 39 -7.29 -2.14 -7.83
N THR A 40 -8.05 -3.14 -8.26
CA THR A 40 -7.52 -4.32 -8.97
C THR A 40 -7.31 -4.07 -10.46
N GLY A 41 -8.12 -3.21 -11.07
CA GLY A 41 -8.04 -2.85 -12.49
C GLY A 41 -6.76 -2.09 -12.84
N ALA A 42 -6.02 -2.56 -13.85
CA ALA A 42 -4.86 -1.90 -14.41
C ALA A 42 -5.17 -1.43 -15.83
N GLU A 43 -4.73 -0.22 -16.17
CA GLU A 43 -4.72 0.25 -17.56
C GLU A 43 -3.60 -0.42 -18.34
N SER A 44 -2.41 -0.55 -17.73
CA SER A 44 -1.31 -1.31 -18.30
C SER A 44 -0.44 -1.97 -17.23
N VAL A 45 0.22 -3.06 -17.64
CA VAL A 45 1.28 -3.75 -16.89
C VAL A 45 2.39 -4.08 -17.88
N GLU A 46 3.54 -3.44 -17.73
CA GLU A 46 4.60 -3.45 -18.73
C GLU A 46 5.95 -3.80 -18.08
N LEU A 47 6.69 -4.74 -18.67
CA LEU A 47 8.08 -4.98 -18.31
C LEU A 47 8.95 -3.93 -19.01
N THR A 48 9.29 -2.86 -18.30
CA THR A 48 10.04 -1.73 -18.88
C THR A 48 11.55 -1.97 -18.90
N GLU A 49 12.06 -2.82 -18.00
CA GLU A 49 13.46 -3.21 -17.98
C GLU A 49 13.58 -4.73 -17.77
N PRO A 50 13.93 -5.50 -18.81
CA PRO A 50 14.11 -6.96 -18.73
C PRO A 50 15.58 -7.36 -18.48
N GLY A 51 16.41 -6.46 -17.92
CA GLY A 51 17.85 -6.65 -17.82
C GLY A 51 18.25 -7.66 -16.73
N PRO A 52 19.44 -8.29 -16.84
CA PRO A 52 19.91 -9.28 -15.85
C PRO A 52 20.27 -8.67 -14.49
N LEU A 53 20.49 -7.35 -14.43
CA LEU A 53 20.85 -6.64 -13.20
C LEU A 53 19.66 -5.97 -12.52
N LEU A 54 18.63 -5.62 -13.30
CA LEU A 54 17.43 -4.93 -12.83
C LEU A 54 16.24 -5.37 -13.68
N ALA A 55 15.23 -5.90 -13.00
CA ALA A 55 13.91 -6.08 -13.54
C ALA A 55 12.99 -4.96 -13.05
N ARG A 56 12.28 -4.27 -13.95
CA ARG A 56 11.25 -3.29 -13.60
C ARG A 56 9.95 -3.59 -14.31
N VAL A 57 8.88 -3.74 -13.53
CA VAL A 57 7.50 -3.78 -14.02
C VAL A 57 6.80 -2.47 -13.69
N ARG A 58 6.29 -1.78 -14.71
CA ARG A 58 5.46 -0.59 -14.56
C ARG A 58 3.99 -0.99 -14.61
N VAL A 59 3.23 -0.58 -13.59
CA VAL A 59 1.78 -0.75 -13.52
C VAL A 59 1.14 0.62 -13.55
N THR A 60 0.26 0.85 -14.51
CA THR A 60 -0.52 2.09 -14.58
C THR A 60 -1.97 1.82 -14.24
N ARG A 61 -2.55 2.65 -13.37
CA ARG A 61 -3.95 2.57 -12.95
C ARG A 61 -4.61 3.92 -13.11
N VAL A 62 -5.89 3.88 -13.46
CA VAL A 62 -6.77 5.05 -13.46
C VAL A 62 -7.98 4.70 -12.61
N PHE A 63 -8.34 5.59 -11.69
CA PHE A 63 -9.50 5.45 -10.83
C PHE A 63 -10.06 6.83 -10.54
N GLY A 64 -11.38 6.99 -10.63
CA GLY A 64 -11.99 8.31 -10.52
C GLY A 64 -11.42 9.26 -11.57
N ALA A 65 -10.89 10.39 -11.12
CA ALA A 65 -10.16 11.36 -11.94
C ALA A 65 -8.64 11.26 -11.77
N SER A 66 -8.16 10.32 -10.96
CA SER A 66 -6.75 10.17 -10.59
C SER A 66 -6.04 9.13 -11.45
N ARG A 67 -4.73 9.34 -11.63
CA ARG A 67 -3.83 8.41 -12.32
C ARG A 67 -2.67 8.05 -11.40
N LEU A 68 -2.35 6.77 -11.34
CA LEU A 68 -1.28 6.24 -10.52
C LEU A 68 -0.37 5.34 -11.35
N VAL A 69 0.93 5.54 -11.21
CA VAL A 69 1.96 4.72 -11.86
C VAL A 69 2.86 4.14 -10.76
N GLN A 70 2.98 2.82 -10.74
CA GLN A 70 3.92 2.11 -9.87
C GLN A 70 5.02 1.44 -10.69
N ASP A 71 6.27 1.71 -10.32
CA ASP A 71 7.43 0.94 -10.80
C ASP A 71 7.86 -0.05 -9.70
N LEU A 72 7.66 -1.34 -9.97
CA LEU A 72 8.08 -2.46 -9.12
C LEU A 72 9.47 -2.92 -9.61
N GLU A 73 10.48 -2.74 -8.78
CA GLU A 73 11.89 -2.93 -9.13
C GLU A 73 12.56 -3.99 -8.28
N LEU A 74 13.21 -4.94 -8.95
CA LEU A 74 14.01 -5.96 -8.32
C LEU A 74 15.42 -5.99 -8.94
N THR A 75 16.40 -5.57 -8.15
CA THR A 75 17.82 -5.65 -8.53
C THR A 75 18.37 -7.06 -8.27
N ALA A 76 19.26 -7.55 -9.12
CA ALA A 76 19.93 -8.83 -8.94
C ALA A 76 20.62 -8.93 -7.57
N GLY A 77 20.36 -10.03 -6.85
CA GLY A 77 20.90 -10.27 -5.51
C GLY A 77 20.25 -9.47 -4.37
N ALA A 78 19.29 -8.60 -4.66
CA ALA A 78 18.56 -7.87 -3.62
C ALA A 78 17.61 -8.78 -2.85
N LYS A 79 17.47 -8.52 -1.54
CA LYS A 79 16.49 -9.19 -0.67
C LYS A 79 15.21 -8.37 -0.46
N ARG A 80 15.01 -7.33 -1.27
CA ARG A 80 13.88 -6.40 -1.17
C ARG A 80 13.35 -6.05 -2.55
N LEU A 81 12.03 -5.90 -2.65
CA LEU A 81 11.36 -5.25 -3.77
C LEU A 81 11.28 -3.75 -3.47
N VAL A 82 11.62 -2.91 -4.45
CA VAL A 82 11.43 -1.46 -4.36
C VAL A 82 10.18 -1.10 -5.15
N ILE A 83 9.29 -0.31 -4.55
CA ILE A 83 8.07 0.17 -5.23
C ILE A 83 8.10 1.69 -5.21
N ARG A 84 8.21 2.29 -6.39
CA ARG A 84 8.07 3.73 -6.57
C ARG A 84 6.67 4.01 -7.05
N THR A 85 5.99 4.93 -6.38
CA THR A 85 4.61 5.30 -6.71
C THR A 85 4.59 6.77 -7.06
N ASP A 86 4.17 7.08 -8.28
CA ASP A 86 3.85 8.42 -8.75
C ASP A 86 2.33 8.52 -8.91
N ILE A 87 1.73 9.60 -8.40
CA ILE A 87 0.29 9.76 -8.35
C ILE A 87 -0.08 11.19 -8.73
N ASP A 88 -0.88 11.33 -9.79
CA ASP A 88 -1.68 12.51 -10.04
C ASP A 88 -3.03 12.33 -9.30
N TRP A 89 -3.13 12.93 -8.12
CA TRP A 89 -4.24 12.73 -7.19
C TRP A 89 -5.28 13.84 -7.33
N GLN A 90 -6.49 13.46 -7.72
CA GLN A 90 -7.63 14.35 -7.93
C GLN A 90 -8.86 13.95 -7.09
N GLU A 91 -8.77 12.88 -6.29
CA GLU A 91 -9.87 12.48 -5.40
C GLU A 91 -10.02 13.44 -4.21
N ARG A 92 -11.25 13.55 -3.71
CA ARG A 92 -11.59 14.31 -2.50
C ARG A 92 -12.06 13.34 -1.43
N ASP A 93 -11.83 13.73 -0.17
CA ASP A 93 -12.38 13.03 0.99
C ASP A 93 -12.10 11.52 0.91
N ALA A 94 -10.85 11.20 0.58
CA ALA A 94 -10.41 9.84 0.29
C ALA A 94 -8.99 9.57 0.77
N VAL A 95 -8.77 8.35 1.23
CA VAL A 95 -7.47 7.83 1.66
C VAL A 95 -7.09 6.65 0.78
N LEU A 96 -5.92 6.72 0.16
CA LEU A 96 -5.32 5.58 -0.55
C LEU A 96 -4.34 4.84 0.36
N LYS A 97 -4.47 3.52 0.44
CA LYS A 97 -3.56 2.63 1.18
C LYS A 97 -2.99 1.55 0.28
N ALA A 98 -1.79 1.08 0.60
CA ALA A 98 -1.24 -0.15 0.05
C ALA A 98 -1.30 -1.24 1.12
N ALA A 99 -2.13 -2.26 0.91
CA ALA A 99 -2.29 -3.37 1.82
C ALA A 99 -1.28 -4.49 1.54
N TRP A 100 -0.78 -5.07 2.64
CA TRP A 100 0.21 -6.14 2.66
C TRP A 100 -0.20 -7.17 3.69
N PRO A 101 -0.96 -8.20 3.30
CA PRO A 101 -1.42 -9.22 4.22
C PRO A 101 -0.28 -10.21 4.49
N LEU A 102 0.55 -9.89 5.48
CA LEU A 102 1.72 -10.69 5.82
C LEU A 102 1.31 -11.97 6.56
N ASP A 103 1.90 -13.11 6.19
CA ASP A 103 1.78 -14.38 6.91
C ASP A 103 2.72 -14.43 8.12
N VAL A 104 2.45 -13.51 9.06
CA VAL A 104 3.22 -13.33 10.29
C VAL A 104 2.27 -13.22 11.47
N HIS A 105 2.31 -14.22 12.34
CA HIS A 105 1.64 -14.16 13.63
C HIS A 105 2.59 -13.54 14.67
N ALA A 106 2.28 -12.32 15.10
CA ALA A 106 3.03 -11.61 16.14
C ALA A 106 2.07 -10.78 17.00
N GLU A 107 2.32 -10.76 18.32
CA GLU A 107 1.52 -9.98 19.27
C GLU A 107 1.78 -8.47 19.18
N HIS A 108 2.92 -8.08 18.60
CA HIS A 108 3.37 -6.69 18.56
C HIS A 108 4.08 -6.34 17.25
N GLU A 109 3.92 -5.11 16.79
CA GLU A 109 4.75 -4.48 15.77
C GLU A 109 5.76 -3.50 16.38
N SER A 110 6.88 -3.32 15.69
CA SER A 110 7.91 -2.33 16.02
C SER A 110 7.98 -1.29 14.90
N ALA A 111 7.72 -0.02 15.24
CA ALA A 111 7.87 1.09 14.30
C ALA A 111 9.02 1.99 14.73
N GLU A 112 9.91 2.32 13.78
CA GLU A 112 11.03 3.23 14.02
C GLU A 112 10.53 4.62 14.41
N VAL A 113 11.23 5.24 15.35
CA VAL A 113 11.05 6.65 15.75
C VAL A 113 12.43 7.28 15.91
N GLN A 114 12.47 8.59 16.17
CA GLN A 114 13.74 9.27 16.45
C GLN A 114 14.53 8.53 17.54
N PHE A 115 15.74 8.09 17.18
CA PHE A 115 16.69 7.41 18.07
C PHE A 115 16.19 6.09 18.69
N GLY A 116 15.23 5.40 18.07
CA GLY A 116 14.77 4.10 18.58
C GLY A 116 13.59 3.50 17.83
N HIS A 117 12.77 2.73 18.55
CA HIS A 117 11.52 2.19 18.04
C HIS A 117 10.48 2.14 19.15
N VAL A 118 9.21 2.17 18.76
CA VAL A 118 8.08 1.95 19.66
C VAL A 118 7.45 0.62 19.32
N ARG A 119 7.15 -0.18 20.35
CA ARG A 119 6.37 -1.41 20.23
C ARG A 119 4.91 -1.11 20.54
N ARG A 120 4.02 -1.62 19.70
CA ARG A 120 2.57 -1.53 19.86
C ARG A 120 1.96 -2.92 19.68
N PRO A 121 0.76 -3.17 20.22
CA PRO A 121 0.04 -4.42 19.96
C PRO A 121 -0.56 -4.42 18.56
N THR A 122 -0.53 -5.58 17.90
CA THR A 122 -1.19 -5.81 16.60
C THR A 122 -2.70 -6.05 16.71
N HIS A 123 -3.22 -6.11 17.94
CA HIS A 123 -4.61 -6.31 18.28
C HIS A 123 -5.15 -5.07 19.00
N GLU A 124 -6.43 -4.77 18.78
CA GLU A 124 -7.15 -3.79 19.60
C GLU A 124 -7.57 -4.48 20.90
N ASN A 125 -7.25 -3.87 22.05
CA ASN A 125 -7.81 -4.30 23.32
C ASN A 125 -9.30 -3.92 23.35
N THR A 126 -10.17 -4.93 23.37
CA THR A 126 -11.56 -4.79 23.81
C THR A 126 -11.67 -4.35 25.25
#